data_AF-A0A918YFS9-F1
#
_entry.id   AF-A0A918YFS9-F1
#
_cell.length_a   1.000
_cell.length_b   1.000
_cell.length_c   1.000
_cell.angle_alpha   90.00
_cell.angle_beta   90.00
_cell.angle_gamma   90.00
#
_symmetry.space_group_name_H-M   'P 1'
#
loop_
_entity.id
_entity.type
_entity.pdbx_description
1 polymer ?
#
loop_
_entity_poly.entity_id
_entity_poly.type
_entity_poly.pdbx_seq_one_letter_code
_entity_poly.pdbx_strand_id
1 'polypeptide(L)' 'MGRQVGRGAVLGVPWEVAESLWAFWVMGVDQVQVWLRSRGRVELVEQVGLFGAEVAPLLG' A
#
# COMPACT_ATOMS: atom_id res chain seq x y z
N MET A 1 10.56 -15.67 -3.65
CA MET A 1 11.67 -14.70 -3.55
C MET A 1 11.13 -13.31 -3.90
N GLY A 2 10.51 -12.61 -2.95
CA GLY A 2 9.96 -11.27 -3.19
C GLY A 2 11.05 -10.20 -3.00
N ARG A 3 11.33 -9.41 -4.03
CA ARG A 3 12.33 -8.33 -3.95
C ARG A 3 11.71 -7.11 -3.26
N GLN A 4 12.44 -6.50 -2.34
CA GLN A 4 12.05 -5.25 -1.68
C GLN A 4 12.21 -4.10 -2.67
N VAL A 5 11.09 -3.62 -3.23
CA VAL A 5 11.07 -2.45 -4.11
C VAL A 5 10.52 -1.28 -3.29
N GLY A 6 11.38 -0.48 -2.65
CA GLY A 6 10.94 0.73 -1.94
C GLY A 6 11.86 1.32 -0.88
N ARG A 7 11.95 2.66 -0.89
CA ARG A 7 12.68 3.57 0.03
C ARG A 7 11.98 3.59 1.41
N GLY A 8 12.18 2.57 2.24
CA GLY A 8 11.60 2.54 3.60
C GLY A 8 10.07 2.43 3.62
N ALA A 9 9.48 2.42 4.83
CA ALA A 9 8.03 2.35 5.00
C ALA A 9 7.38 3.68 4.60
N VAL A 10 6.39 3.64 3.71
CA VAL A 10 5.55 4.79 3.39
C VAL A 10 4.54 4.97 4.51
N LEU A 11 4.59 6.12 5.18
CA LEU A 11 3.66 6.53 6.23
C LEU A 11 3.09 7.88 5.82
N GLY A 12 1.77 8.01 5.82
CA GLY A 12 1.11 9.20 5.32
C GLY A 12 -0.39 9.02 5.25
N VAL A 13 -1.09 10.05 4.80
CA VAL A 13 -2.52 10.00 4.49
C VAL A 13 -2.77 9.22 3.19
N PRO A 14 -4.01 8.76 2.92
CA PRO A 14 -4.29 7.82 1.83
C PRO A 14 -3.79 8.24 0.44
N TRP A 15 -3.82 9.54 0.13
CA TRP A 15 -3.34 10.04 -1.16
C TRP A 15 -1.82 9.95 -1.33
N GLU A 16 -1.05 10.14 -0.25
CA GLU A 16 0.42 9.98 -0.28
C GLU A 16 0.80 8.52 -0.53
N VAL A 17 0.03 7.59 0.06
CA VAL A 17 0.19 6.16 -0.18
C VAL A 17 -0.18 5.82 -1.63
N ALA A 18 -1.30 6.35 -2.13
CA ALA A 18 -1.74 6.13 -3.51
C ALA A 18 -0.74 6.67 -4.53
N GLU A 19 -0.17 7.87 -4.32
CA GLU A 19 0.86 8.45 -5.17
C GLU A 19 2.11 7.56 -5.21
N SER A 20 2.54 7.04 -4.06
CA SER A 20 3.67 6.11 -4.01
C SER A 20 3.39 4.81 -4.76
N LEU A 21 2.15 4.32 -4.78
CA LEU A 21 1.75 3.13 -5.54
C LEU A 21 1.70 3.43 -7.04
N TRP A 22 1.22 4.62 -7.41
CA TRP A 22 1.16 5.10 -8.79
C TRP A 22 2.53 5.11 -9.47
N ALA A 23 3.59 5.43 -8.73
CA ALA A 23 4.95 5.36 -9.25
C ALA A 23 5.30 3.95 -9.77
N PHE A 24 4.82 2.87 -9.13
CA PHE A 24 5.03 1.51 -9.61
C PHE A 24 4.21 1.19 -10.85
N TRP A 25 2.97 1.68 -10.91
CA TRP A 25 2.12 1.49 -12.08
C TRP A 25 2.72 2.15 -13.33
N VAL A 26 3.25 3.37 -13.21
CA VAL A 26 3.97 4.07 -14.29
C VAL A 26 5.23 3.31 -14.75
N MET A 27 5.83 2.50 -13.86
CA MET A 27 6.95 1.61 -14.20
C MET A 27 6.51 0.29 -14.88
N GLY A 28 5.21 0.13 -15.18
CA GLY A 28 4.66 -1.07 -15.82
C GLY A 28 4.47 -2.25 -14.86
N VAL A 29 4.30 -1.99 -13.56
CA VAL A 29 4.00 -3.03 -12.57
C VAL A 29 2.49 -3.19 -12.45
N ASP A 30 1.99 -4.35 -12.89
CA ASP A 30 0.55 -4.67 -12.87
C ASP A 30 0.06 -5.19 -11.50
N GLN A 31 0.98 -5.63 -10.64
CA GLN A 31 0.65 -6.13 -9.30
C GLN A 31 1.70 -5.71 -8.27
N VAL A 32 1.22 -5.15 -7.16
CA VAL A 32 2.05 -4.80 -6.00
C VAL A 32 1.59 -5.59 -4.77
N GLN A 33 2.55 -6.08 -3.99
CA GLN A 33 2.29 -6.62 -2.66
C GLN A 33 2.66 -5.57 -1.62
N VAL A 34 1.68 -5.20 -0.78
CA VAL A 34 1.88 -4.25 0.33
C VAL A 34 2.01 -4.99 1.65
N TRP A 35 3.01 -4.59 2.44
CA TRP A 35 3.19 -5.11 3.79
C TRP A 35 2.70 -4.08 4.81
N LEU A 36 1.67 -4.45 5.57
CA LEU A 36 1.12 -3.64 6.64
C LEU A 36 1.76 -4.05 7.97
N ARG A 37 2.40 -3.08 8.64
CA ARG A 37 2.95 -3.31 9.98
C ARG A 37 1.81 -3.32 10.99
N SER A 38 1.64 -4.46 11.65
CA SER A 38 0.58 -4.71 12.62
C SER A 38 1.11 -5.48 13.83
N ARG A 39 0.54 -5.25 15.01
CA ARG A 39 0.90 -5.95 16.27
C ARG A 39 0.00 -7.15 16.54
N GLY A 40 -1.04 -7.35 15.74
CA GLY A 40 -1.97 -8.46 15.90
C GLY A 40 -3.02 -8.56 14.80
N ARG A 41 -3.78 -9.66 14.79
CA ARG A 41 -4.74 -9.96 13.72
C ARG A 41 -5.84 -8.91 13.59
N VAL A 42 -6.33 -8.36 14.70
CA VAL A 42 -7.42 -7.37 14.68
C VAL A 42 -6.97 -6.08 13.97
N GLU A 43 -5.84 -5.52 14.39
CA GLU A 43 -5.24 -4.34 13.77
C GLU A 43 -4.93 -4.58 12.28
N LEU A 44 -4.46 -5.77 11.90
CA LEU A 44 -4.20 -6.10 10.49
C LEU A 44 -5.50 -6.05 9.66
N VAL A 45 -6.59 -6.62 10.17
CA VAL A 45 -7.89 -6.61 9.47
C VAL A 45 -8.43 -5.20 9.33
N GLU A 46 -8.31 -4.37 10.37
CA GLU A 46 -8.69 -2.96 10.32
C GLU A 46 -7.87 -2.19 9.28
N GLN A 47 -6.55 -2.39 9.25
CA GLN A 47 -5.67 -1.74 8.27
C GLN A 47 -5.98 -2.18 6.83
N VAL A 48 -6.29 -3.46 6.59
CA VAL A 48 -6.73 -3.94 5.27
C VAL A 48 -8.05 -3.26 4.87
N GLY A 49 -9.00 -3.15 5.80
CA GLY A 49 -10.26 -2.46 5.57
C GLY A 49 -10.08 -0.99 5.21
N LEU A 50 -9.28 -0.26 6.00
CA LEU A 50 -8.97 1.15 5.76
C LEU A 50 -8.22 1.36 4.45
N PHE A 51 -7.21 0.53 4.16
CA PHE A 51 -6.48 0.60 2.89
C PHE A 51 -7.42 0.38 1.69
N GLY A 52 -8.29 -0.62 1.76
CA GLY A 52 -9.28 -0.88 0.71
C GLY A 52 -10.31 0.22 0.55
N ALA A 53 -10.70 0.88 1.64
CA ALA A 53 -11.71 1.95 1.61
C ALA A 53 -11.14 3.30 1.17
N GLU A 54 -9.89 3.63 1.54
CA GLU A 54 -9.34 4.97 1.37
C GLU A 54 -8.27 5.07 0.29
N VAL A 55 -7.48 4.01 0.06
CA VAL A 55 -6.38 4.02 -0.93
C VAL A 55 -6.84 3.43 -2.26
N ALA A 56 -7.54 2.29 -2.25
CA ALA A 56 -7.93 1.62 -3.49
C ALA A 56 -8.75 2.51 -4.46
N PRO A 57 -9.70 3.36 -4.01
CA PRO A 57 -10.43 4.27 -4.90
C PRO A 57 -9.56 5.34 -5.58
N LEU A 58 -8.37 5.60 -5.06
CA LEU A 58 -7.43 6.59 -5.61
C LEU A 58 -6.52 6.00 -6.70
N LEU A 59 -6.55 4.68 -6.92
CA LEU A 59 -5.68 3.99 -7.86
C LEU A 59 -6.23 3.93 -9.30
N GLY A 60 -7.52 4.25 -9.49
CA GLY A 60 -8.17 4.27 -10.81
C GLY A 60 -8.72 2.92 -11.25
#